data_AF-A0A317UB60-F1
#
_entry.id   AF-A0A317UB60-F1
#
_cell.length_a   1.000
_cell.length_b   1.000
_cell.length_c   1.000
_cell.angle_alpha   90.00
_cell.angle_beta   90.00
_cell.angle_gamma   90.00
#
_symmetry.space_group_name_H-M   'P 1'
#
loop_
_entity.id
_entity.type
_entity.pdbx_description
1 polymer ?
#
loop_
_entity_poly.entity_id
_entity_poly.type
_entity_poly.pdbx_seq_one_letter_code
_entity_poly.pdbx_strand_id
1 'polypeptide(L)'
;MISDVIGEGNVVDSFVVDREHPNGPEIHSVTDTGIIVVHNQRTGKMVTKLIARPGQVKRYYNAEGRNAPQDILAIAKEHLKKGYNNI
;
A
#
# COMPACT_ATOMS: atom_id res chain seq x y z
N MET A 1 -7.02 7.85 -13.62
CA MET A 1 -6.30 7.65 -12.33
C MET A 1 -6.46 6.20 -11.89
N ILE A 2 -5.55 5.67 -11.06
CA ILE A 2 -5.62 4.29 -10.51
C ILE A 2 -7.00 4.01 -9.86
N SER A 3 -7.58 5.04 -9.22
CA SER A 3 -8.93 5.03 -8.64
C SER A 3 -10.04 4.68 -9.63
N ASP A 4 -9.90 5.06 -10.90
CA ASP A 4 -10.96 4.90 -11.91
C ASP A 4 -11.01 3.48 -12.48
N VAL A 5 -9.95 2.70 -12.28
CA VAL A 5 -9.82 1.32 -12.78
C VAL A 5 -10.01 0.29 -11.67
N ILE A 6 -9.56 0.59 -10.45
CA ILE A 6 -9.48 -0.36 -9.34
C ILE A 6 -10.45 -0.01 -8.20
N GLY A 7 -10.80 1.27 -8.03
CA GLY A 7 -11.48 1.78 -6.84
C GLY A 7 -10.54 1.94 -5.64
N GLU A 8 -10.83 2.91 -4.77
CA GLU A 8 -9.96 3.21 -3.62
C GLU A 8 -10.00 2.14 -2.54
N GLY A 9 -11.14 1.45 -2.40
CA GLY A 9 -11.34 0.44 -1.37
C GLY A 9 -11.41 1.03 0.04
N ASN A 10 -11.44 0.14 1.04
CA ASN A 10 -11.35 0.48 2.46
C ASN A 10 -9.96 0.15 3.00
N VAL A 11 -9.46 0.97 3.91
CA VAL A 11 -8.21 0.68 4.62
C VAL A 11 -8.40 -0.57 5.49
N VAL A 12 -7.55 -1.57 5.28
CA VAL A 12 -7.49 -2.80 6.09
C VAL A 12 -6.45 -2.65 7.20
N ASP A 13 -5.31 -2.04 6.89
CA ASP A 13 -4.20 -1.91 7.82
C ASP A 13 -3.29 -0.72 7.47
N SER A 14 -2.50 -0.24 8.43
CA SER A 14 -1.63 0.91 8.27
C SER A 14 -0.29 0.68 8.96
N PHE A 15 0.78 1.04 8.26
CA PHE A 15 2.15 0.82 8.72
C PHE A 15 2.94 2.12 8.73
N VAL A 16 3.67 2.37 9.81
CA VAL A 16 4.65 3.46 9.85
C VAL A 16 5.93 2.99 9.16
N VAL A 17 6.32 3.72 8.13
CA VAL A 17 7.52 3.46 7.34
C VAL A 17 8.46 4.63 7.55
N ASP A 18 9.48 4.42 8.37
CA ASP A 18 10.58 5.36 8.53
C ASP A 18 11.77 4.89 7.69
N ARG A 19 12.10 5.68 6.66
CA ARG A 19 13.23 5.44 5.75
C ARG A 19 14.21 6.61 5.79
N GLU A 20 14.23 7.37 6.88
CA GLU A 20 15.01 8.61 6.99
C GLU A 20 14.64 9.62 5.88
N HIS A 21 13.37 9.62 5.45
CA HIS A 21 12.92 10.56 4.43
C HIS A 21 13.05 12.01 4.96
N PRO A 22 13.54 12.97 4.15
CA PRO A 22 13.71 14.37 4.58
C PRO A 22 12.43 15.03 5.11
N ASN A 23 11.26 14.55 4.64
CA ASN A 23 9.95 15.04 5.03
C ASN A 23 9.38 14.36 6.29
N GLY A 24 10.15 13.45 6.91
CA GLY A 24 9.74 12.63 8.04
C GLY A 24 9.08 11.31 7.63
N PRO A 25 8.68 10.49 8.62
CA PRO A 25 8.12 9.18 8.36
C PRO A 25 6.80 9.21 7.58
N GLU A 26 6.48 8.10 6.93
CA GLU A 26 5.27 7.94 6.12
C GLU A 26 4.35 6.87 6.73
N ILE A 27 3.04 7.08 6.61
CA ILE A 27 2.03 6.06 6.90
C ILE A 27 1.63 5.44 5.56
N HIS A 28 1.83 4.13 5.45
CA HIS A 28 1.38 3.33 4.31
C HIS A 28 0.14 2.54 4.70
N SER A 29 -1.02 2.95 4.19
CA SER A 29 -2.30 2.27 4.43
C SER A 29 -2.62 1.32 3.29
N VAL A 30 -2.73 0.03 3.59
CA VAL A 30 -3.10 -1.02 2.62
C VAL A 30 -4.63 -1.13 2.58
N THR A 31 -5.20 -1.12 1.38
CA THR A 31 -6.64 -1.25 1.17
C THR A 31 -7.06 -2.66 0.76
N ASP A 32 -8.34 -2.98 0.92
CA ASP A 32 -8.97 -4.22 0.46
C ASP A 32 -8.92 -4.39 -1.07
N THR A 33 -8.79 -3.29 -1.81
CA THR A 33 -8.56 -3.29 -3.27
C THR A 33 -7.09 -3.43 -3.66
N GLY A 34 -6.15 -3.57 -2.72
CA GLY A 34 -4.73 -3.70 -3.05
C GLY A 34 -4.11 -2.39 -3.56
N ILE A 35 -4.61 -1.25 -3.08
CA ILE A 35 -3.97 0.06 -3.17
C ILE A 35 -3.22 0.34 -1.88
N ILE A 36 -2.12 1.08 -1.98
CA ILE A 36 -1.39 1.62 -0.83
C ILE A 36 -1.52 3.14 -0.89
N VAL A 37 -2.19 3.71 0.11
CA VAL A 37 -2.29 5.15 0.28
C VAL A 37 -1.19 5.61 1.22
N VAL A 38 -0.32 6.51 0.74
CA VAL A 38 0.82 7.02 1.49
C VAL A 38 0.50 8.42 1.99
N HIS A 39 0.60 8.61 3.30
CA HIS A 39 0.46 9.91 3.95
C HIS A 39 1.76 10.28 4.67
N ASN A 40 2.07 11.57 4.71
CA ASN A 40 3.12 12.05 5.59
C ASN A 40 2.62 11.97 7.04
N GLN A 41 3.33 11.26 7.93
CA GLN A 41 2.86 11.03 9.30
C GLN A 41 2.68 12.34 10.09
N ARG A 42 3.57 13.32 9.86
CA ARG A 42 3.57 14.58 10.61
C ARG A 42 2.45 15.53 10.19
N THR A 43 2.22 15.65 8.89
CA THR A 43 1.28 16.66 8.32
C THR A 43 -0.07 16.08 7.95
N GLY A 44 -0.21 14.76 7.88
CA GLY A 44 -1.41 14.08 7.40
C GLY A 44 -1.67 14.25 5.90
N LYS A 45 -0.85 15.02 5.18
CA LYS A 45 -1.03 15.24 3.74
C LYS A 45 -0.81 13.95 2.98
N MET A 46 -1.72 13.66 2.04
CA MET A 46 -1.55 12.57 1.09
C MET A 46 -0.33 12.86 0.23
N VAL A 47 0.61 11.91 0.19
CA VAL A 47 1.81 11.96 -0.63
C VAL A 47 1.51 11.35 -1.99
N THR A 48 1.01 10.11 -2.00
CA THR A 48 0.72 9.37 -3.24
C THR A 48 -0.17 8.16 -3.00
N LYS A 49 -0.67 7.56 -4.09
CA LYS A 49 -1.36 6.27 -4.12
C LYS A 49 -0.58 5.33 -5.04
N LEU A 50 -0.33 4.12 -4.57
CA LEU A 50 0.43 3.10 -5.30
C LEU A 50 -0.40 1.84 -5.45
N ILE A 51 -0.19 1.09 -6.52
CA ILE A 51 -0.69 -0.28 -6.62
C ILE A 51 0.22 -1.19 -5.79
N ALA A 52 -0.39 -1.99 -4.91
CA ALA A 52 0.35 -2.87 -4.05
C ALA A 52 1.07 -3.97 -4.85
N ARG A 53 2.35 -4.17 -4.57
CA ARG A 53 3.10 -5.35 -5.02
C ARG A 53 3.09 -6.40 -3.91
N PRO A 54 2.99 -7.71 -4.22
CA PRO A 54 2.92 -8.75 -3.19
C PRO A 54 4.10 -8.70 -2.20
N GLY A 55 5.32 -8.47 -2.69
CA GLY A 55 6.50 -8.34 -1.83
C GLY A 55 6.46 -7.12 -0.89
N GLN A 56 5.83 -6.03 -1.32
CA GLN A 56 5.68 -4.82 -0.51
C GLN A 56 4.71 -5.06 0.66
N VAL A 57 3.55 -5.67 0.38
CA VAL A 57 2.57 -6.04 1.40
C VAL A 57 3.20 -7.01 2.40
N LYS A 58 3.86 -8.09 1.93
CA LYS A 58 4.54 -9.05 2.82
C LYS A 58 5.54 -8.38 3.76
N ARG A 59 6.34 -7.45 3.24
CA ARG A 59 7.34 -6.74 4.06
C ARG A 59 6.71 -5.95 5.21
N TYR A 60 5.55 -5.34 5.00
CA TYR A 60 4.87 -4.57 6.06
C TYR A 60 4.41 -5.45 7.21
N TYR A 61 3.65 -6.50 6.91
CA TYR A 61 3.17 -7.42 7.95
C TYR A 61 4.33 -8.14 8.64
N ASN A 62 5.34 -8.59 7.88
CA ASN A 62 6.51 -9.27 8.46
C ASN A 62 7.30 -8.36 9.41
N ALA A 63 7.38 -7.05 9.14
CA ALA A 63 8.08 -6.10 10.01
C ALA A 63 7.43 -5.99 11.41
N GLU A 64 6.15 -6.33 11.52
CA GLU A 64 5.40 -6.38 12.78
C GLU A 64 5.20 -7.81 13.31
N GLY A 65 5.87 -8.81 12.73
CA GLY A 65 5.72 -10.21 13.12
C GLY A 65 4.38 -10.84 12.73
N ARG A 66 3.64 -10.22 11.80
CA ARG A 66 2.32 -10.65 11.33
C ARG A 66 2.42 -11.33 9.95
N ASN A 67 1.45 -12.19 9.65
CA ASN A 67 1.30 -12.74 8.30
C ASN A 67 0.41 -11.83 7.45
N ALA A 68 0.83 -11.54 6.23
CA ALA A 68 0.01 -10.76 5.30
C ALA A 68 -1.28 -11.51 4.91
N PRO A 69 -2.45 -10.83 4.85
CA PRO A 69 -3.71 -11.42 4.41
C PRO A 69 -3.61 -11.98 3.00
N GLN A 70 -4.03 -13.23 2.80
CA GLN A 70 -3.88 -13.90 1.50
C GLN A 70 -4.72 -13.25 0.40
N ASP A 71 -5.90 -12.73 0.75
CA ASP A 71 -6.78 -12.08 -0.22
C ASP A 71 -6.12 -10.83 -0.82
N ILE A 72 -5.48 -10.01 0.02
CA ILE A 72 -4.73 -8.82 -0.43
C ILE A 72 -3.53 -9.24 -1.29
N LEU A 73 -2.82 -10.32 -0.91
CA LEU A 73 -1.70 -10.83 -1.71
C LEU A 73 -2.16 -11.35 -3.08
N ALA A 74 -3.32 -11.99 -3.14
CA ALA A 74 -3.91 -12.46 -4.39
C ALA A 74 -4.27 -11.28 -5.31
N ILE A 75 -4.91 -10.24 -4.77
CA ILE A 75 -5.24 -9.00 -5.51
C ILE A 75 -3.97 -8.32 -6.01
N ALA A 76 -2.97 -8.12 -5.16
CA ALA A 76 -1.69 -7.53 -5.54
C ALA A 76 -0.98 -8.33 -6.64
N LYS A 77 -1.09 -9.67 -6.62
CA LYS A 77 -0.55 -10.54 -7.66
C LYS A 77 -1.31 -10.38 -8.99
N GLU A 78 -2.62 -10.24 -8.93
CA GLU A 78 -3.44 -10.01 -10.11
C GLU A 78 -3.16 -8.64 -10.73
N HIS A 79 -3.04 -7.59 -9.93
CA HIS A 79 -2.65 -6.26 -10.42
C HIS A 79 -1.28 -6.26 -11.11
N LEU A 80 -0.31 -6.98 -10.54
CA LEU A 80 0.99 -7.17 -11.16
C LEU A 80 0.88 -7.89 -12.51
N LYS A 81 0.09 -8.95 -12.58
CA LYS A 81 -0.15 -9.73 -13.81
C LYS A 81 -0.84 -8.90 -14.90
N LYS A 82 -1.82 -8.07 -14.52
CA LYS A 82 -2.53 -7.17 -15.45
C LYS A 82 -1.71 -5.94 -15.87
N GLY A 83 -0.50 -5.77 -15.31
CA GLY A 83 0.37 -4.67 -15.67
C GLY A 83 -0.10 -3.31 -15.17
N TYR A 84 -0.97 -3.27 -14.14
CA TYR A 84 -1.53 -2.01 -13.64
C TYR A 84 -0.46 -1.06 -13.08
N ASN A 85 0.70 -1.59 -12.70
CA ASN A 85 1.86 -0.80 -12.28
C ASN A 85 2.53 0.01 -13.41
N ASN A 86 2.12 -0.18 -14.67
CA ASN A 86 2.68 0.50 -15.85
C ASN A 86 1.74 1.58 -16.42
N ILE A 87 0.63 1.88 -15.72
CA ILE A 87 -0.38 2.86 -16.13
C ILE A 87 -0.10 4.21 -15.46
#